data_AF-A0A2J8B305-F1
#
_entry.id   AF-A0A2J8B305-F1
#
_cell.length_a   1.000
_cell.length_b   1.000
_cell.length_c   1.000
_cell.angle_alpha   90.00
_cell.angle_beta   90.00
_cell.angle_gamma   90.00
#
_symmetry.space_group_name_H-M   'P 1'
#
loop_
_entity.id
_entity.type
_entity.pdbx_description
1 polymer ?
#
loop_
_entity_poly.entity_id
_entity_poly.type
_entity_poly.pdbx_seq_one_letter_code
_entity_poly.pdbx_strand_id
1 'polypeptide(L)' 'MELSEIIKTIRSELNLSQEGLARELHVGFSSVNRWENNKSKPNQIARYALIELCKKKDLGQDLISLLEAMN' A
#
# COMPACT_ATOMS: atom_id res chain seq x y z
N MET A 1 7.69 11.60 0.84
CA MET A 1 6.95 10.95 -0.27
C MET A 1 5.47 11.12 -0.02
N GLU A 2 4.65 11.24 -1.06
CA GLU A 2 3.19 11.17 -0.93
C GLU A 2 2.73 9.73 -0.71
N LEU A 3 1.57 9.53 -0.09
CA LEU A 3 1.02 8.20 0.19
C LEU A 3 0.82 7.34 -1.08
N SER A 4 0.43 7.97 -2.19
CA SER A 4 0.30 7.31 -3.49
C SER A 4 1.61 6.72 -4.00
N GLU A 5 2.71 7.45 -3.83
CA GLU A 5 4.04 6.99 -4.23
C GLU A 5 4.53 5.86 -3.31
N ILE A 6 4.26 5.94 -2.01
CA ILE A 6 4.57 4.85 -1.06
C ILE A 6 3.85 3.56 -1.48
N ILE A 7 2.57 3.63 -1.84
CA ILE A 7 1.80 2.45 -2.27
C ILE A 7 2.36 1.86 -3.58
N LYS A 8 2.75 2.72 -4.54
CA LYS A 8 3.43 2.28 -5.76
C LYS A 8 4.77 1.60 -5.47
N THR A 9 5.55 2.15 -4.54
CA THR A 9 6.84 1.57 -4.12
C THR A 9 6.62 0.18 -3.53
N ILE A 10 5.71 0.03 -2.55
CA ILE A 10 5.38 -1.28 -1.96
C ILE A 10 5.00 -2.29 -3.05
N ARG A 11 4.13 -1.89 -3.98
CA ARG A 11 3.73 -2.75 -5.10
C ARG A 11 4.91 -3.19 -5.96
N SER A 12 5.82 -2.26 -6.26
CA SER A 12 6.96 -2.47 -7.14
C SER A 12 8.02 -3.36 -6.48
N GLU A 13 8.31 -3.14 -5.21
CA GLU A 13 9.22 -3.98 -4.40
C GLU A 13 8.72 -5.44 -4.29
N LEU A 14 7.40 -5.62 -4.24
CA LEU A 14 6.77 -6.96 -4.24
C LEU A 14 6.59 -7.56 -5.64
N ASN A 15 6.96 -6.82 -6.69
CA ASN A 15 6.78 -7.19 -8.10
C ASN A 15 5.32 -7.57 -8.45
N LEU A 16 4.36 -6.82 -7.90
CA LEU A 16 2.92 -7.05 -8.08
C LEU A 16 2.31 -6.09 -9.12
N SER A 17 1.23 -6.54 -9.79
CA SER A 17 0.31 -5.63 -10.48
C SER A 17 -0.59 -4.90 -9.49
N GLN A 18 -1.33 -3.87 -9.92
CA GLN A 18 -2.32 -3.21 -9.06
C GLN A 18 -3.40 -4.19 -8.59
N GLU A 19 -3.83 -5.11 -9.46
CA GLU A 19 -4.71 -6.23 -9.11
C GLU A 19 -4.04 -7.21 -8.16
N GLY A 20 -2.75 -7.48 -8.33
CA GLY A 20 -1.96 -8.32 -7.41
C GLY A 20 -1.97 -7.75 -6.00
N LEU A 21 -1.63 -6.48 -5.85
CA LEU A 21 -1.68 -5.79 -4.56
C LEU A 21 -3.11 -5.74 -3.99
N ALA A 22 -4.11 -5.50 -4.84
CA ALA A 22 -5.51 -5.50 -4.40
C ALA A 22 -5.93 -6.85 -3.82
N ARG A 23 -5.48 -7.97 -4.41
CA ARG A 23 -5.72 -9.32 -3.87
C ARG A 23 -5.03 -9.55 -2.54
N GLU A 24 -3.76 -9.15 -2.39
CA GLU A 24 -3.03 -9.26 -1.11
C GLU A 24 -3.69 -8.44 0.01
N LEU A 25 -4.28 -7.29 -0.33
CA LEU A 25 -4.96 -6.40 0.62
C LEU A 25 -6.45 -6.70 0.79
N HIS A 26 -6.99 -7.70 0.09
CA HIS A 26 -8.43 -8.04 0.08
C HIS A 26 -9.34 -6.84 -0.26
N VAL A 27 -8.93 -6.00 -1.21
CA VAL A 27 -9.71 -4.87 -1.74
C VAL A 27 -9.95 -5.00 -3.24
N GLY A 28 -10.79 -4.13 -3.80
CA GLY A 28 -10.97 -4.05 -5.24
C GLY A 28 -9.79 -3.38 -5.95
N PHE A 29 -9.50 -3.79 -7.19
CA PHE A 29 -8.52 -3.14 -8.06
C PHE A 29 -8.71 -1.62 -8.14
N SER A 30 -9.97 -1.17 -8.25
CA SER A 30 -10.32 0.25 -8.33
C SER A 30 -9.86 1.05 -7.10
N SER A 31 -9.77 0.42 -5.93
CA SER A 31 -9.24 1.04 -4.71
C SER A 31 -7.74 1.34 -4.86
N VAL A 32 -6.94 0.33 -5.20
CA VAL A 32 -5.49 0.48 -5.40
C VAL A 32 -5.20 1.48 -6.52
N ASN A 33 -5.88 1.35 -7.66
CA ASN A 33 -5.74 2.29 -8.77
C ASN A 33 -6.02 3.74 -8.36
N ARG A 34 -7.10 3.98 -7.59
CA ARG A 34 -7.42 5.33 -7.09
C ARG A 34 -6.40 5.84 -6.08
N TRP A 35 -5.85 4.98 -5.22
CA TRP A 35 -4.82 5.37 -4.26
C TRP A 35 -3.52 5.77 -4.96
N GLU A 36 -3.03 4.95 -5.88
CA GLU A 36 -1.80 5.23 -6.65
C GLU A 36 -1.94 6.48 -7.55
N ASN A 37 -3.15 6.84 -7.95
CA ASN A 37 -3.45 8.02 -8.77
C ASN A 37 -3.96 9.23 -7.98
N ASN A 38 -3.81 9.26 -6.65
CA ASN A 38 -4.23 10.36 -5.78
C ASN A 38 -5.73 10.71 -5.86
N LYS A 39 -6.60 9.78 -6.28
CA LYS A 39 -8.05 9.99 -6.40
C LYS A 39 -8.81 9.68 -5.11
N SER A 40 -8.20 8.95 -4.19
CA SER A 40 -8.67 8.72 -2.83
C SER A 40 -7.52 8.24 -1.96
N LYS A 41 -7.71 8.21 -0.64
CA LYS A 41 -6.75 7.62 0.31
C LYS A 41 -7.29 6.27 0.82
N PRO A 42 -6.43 5.31 1.19
CA PRO A 42 -6.86 4.13 1.92
C PRO A 42 -7.48 4.53 3.26
N ASN A 43 -8.54 3.82 3.64
CA ASN A 43 -9.13 3.94 4.97
C ASN A 43 -8.23 3.27 6.02
N GLN A 44 -8.59 3.37 7.30
CA GLN A 44 -7.78 2.83 8.39
C GLN A 44 -7.52 1.33 8.27
N ILE A 45 -8.52 0.55 7.85
CA ILE A 45 -8.39 -0.90 7.65
C ILE A 45 -7.38 -1.21 6.54
N ALA A 46 -7.46 -0.51 5.40
CA ALA A 46 -6.55 -0.69 4.28
C ALA A 46 -5.12 -0.24 4.62
N ARG A 47 -4.95 0.81 5.44
CA ARG A 47 -3.64 1.24 5.95
C ARG A 47 -3.01 0.19 6.85
N TYR A 48 -3.79 -0.38 7.77
CA TYR A 48 -3.33 -1.48 8.59
C TYR A 48 -2.93 -2.70 7.74
N ALA A 49 -3.75 -3.06 6.75
CA ALA A 49 -3.42 -4.16 5.83
C ALA A 49 -2.13 -3.90 5.03
N LEU A 50 -1.87 -2.66 4.61
CA LEU A 50 -0.61 -2.28 3.96
C LEU A 50 0.58 -2.46 4.90
N ILE A 51 0.48 -2.00 6.15
CA ILE A 51 1.54 -2.14 7.16
C ILE A 51 1.83 -3.62 7.43
N GLU A 52 0.80 -4.44 7.64
CA GLU A 52 0.96 -5.86 7.90
C GLU A 52 1.50 -6.62 6.68
N LEU A 53 1.10 -6.24 5.46
CA LEU A 53 1.69 -6.76 4.24
C LEU A 53 3.19 -6.44 4.17
N CYS A 54 3.58 -5.21 4.48
CA CYS A 54 4.99 -4.80 4.54
C CYS A 54 5.78 -5.66 5.53
N LYS A 55 5.29 -5.82 6.77
CA LYS A 55 5.92 -6.66 7.79
C LYS A 55 6.04 -8.12 7.35
N LYS A 56 4.97 -8.69 6.78
CA LYS A 56 4.93 -10.09 6.34
C LYS A 56 5.90 -10.39 5.21
N LYS A 57 6.17 -9.42 4.34
CA LYS A 57 7.05 -9.56 3.17
C LYS A 57 8.47 -9.04 3.42
N ASP A 58 8.79 -8.67 4.67
CA ASP A 58 10.09 -8.12 5.07
C ASP A 58 10.50 -6.88 4.25
N LEU A 59 9.52 -6.02 3.96
CA LEU A 59 9.77 -4.73 3.33
C LEU A 59 10.43 -3.79 4.33
N GLY A 60 11.41 -3.01 3.85
CA GLY A 60 12.29 -2.19 4.68
C GLY A 60 11.56 -1.34 5.74
N GLN A 61 12.17 -1.27 6.93
CA GLN A 61 11.61 -0.60 8.12
C GLN A 61 11.24 0.88 7.87
N ASP A 62 11.91 1.54 6.93
CA ASP A 62 11.62 2.93 6.54
C ASP A 62 10.23 3.07 5.89
N LEU A 63 9.81 2.12 5.03
CA LEU A 63 8.48 2.14 4.41
C LEU A 63 7.37 1.96 5.44
N ILE A 64 7.59 1.08 6.42
CA ILE A 64 6.65 0.83 7.51
C ILE A 64 6.48 2.11 8.34
N SER A 65 7.60 2.74 8.71
CA SER A 65 7.62 3.97 9.50
C SER A 65 6.90 5.13 8.79
N LEU A 66 7.07 5.25 7.47
CA LEU A 66 6.37 6.23 6.65
C LEU A 66 4.84 6.01 6.62
N LEU A 67 4.39 4.75 6.54
CA LEU A 67 2.96 4.43 6.59
C LEU A 67 2.33 4.73 7.96
N GLU A 68 3.05 4.42 9.04
CA GLU A 68 2.61 4.66 10.41
C GLU A 68 2.50 6.16 10.75
N ALA A 69 3.45 6.97 10.28
CA ALA A 69 3.44 8.43 10.47
C ALA A 69 2.29 9.15 9.74
N MET A 70 1.65 8.49 8.77
CA MET A 70 0.54 9.04 7.98
C MET A 70 -0.84 8.60 8.46
N ASN A 71 -0.92 7.79 9.52
CA ASN A 71 -2.16 7.21 10.05
C ASN A 71 -2.88 8.14 11.03
#